data_AF-A0A0Q5Z5Z3-F1
#
_entry.id   AF-A0A0Q5Z5Z3-F1
#
_cell.length_a   1.000
_cell.length_b   1.000
_cell.length_c   1.000
_cell.angle_alpha   90.00
_cell.angle_beta   90.00
_cell.angle_gamma   90.00
#
_symmetry.space_group_name_H-M   'P 1'
#
loop_
_entity.id
_entity.type
_entity.pdbx_description
1 polymer ?
#
loop_
_entity_poly.entity_id
_entity_poly.type
_entity_poly.pdbx_seq_one_letter_code
_entity_poly.pdbx_strand_id
1 'polypeptide(L)'
;MTTVSPDRIPVIVGVGEIVDRPKEIADGLEPLDLLEQALRRAEQDAGASLLGDVQSLDVVNFLSWRYRDPEKLLAQRLGISPAHCYYGPVGGESPIRYIHEAAKRIARGECTVAAVCGAEAQSTATKAERAGVKLPWTPFAHDVEEPKRGAAFQKPLAVELGVFRPVTVYPFYEAASSAHWGQTPREAMTESGTLWSRYSEAAAQNPNAWLKRRYAPEEITTPTAENRLIAWPYNKLMVANPSVNMGGALLLTSLARARAAGIAEDKLVYPLGGASAEEPRDYLLRDQFYESHPQNAVLKAVMDLVGGNGRKFDAIELYSCFPCVPKMARRTLGLGADVQPTVTGGLTFFGAPLNTYMTHAACAMVRRVRDGAKLGLLYGQGGFVTKHHALVVSKTPPREALAQETSVQAEADRNKHAVPEFVTEATGKGKVESFTVLYGRGGDVEHGVVMLRTTDDRRTLARIPASDSATLEHLLDMERTPVGSLGDIAMAADGVPEWRVA
;
A
#
# COMPACT_ATOMS: atom_id res chain seq x y z
N MET A 1 0.04 13.19 37.51
CA MET A 1 0.35 12.71 36.16
C MET A 1 1.86 12.66 36.04
N THR A 2 2.46 11.47 35.97
CA THR A 2 3.90 11.31 35.73
C THR A 2 4.21 11.77 34.32
N THR A 3 4.96 12.86 34.19
CA THR A 3 5.44 13.37 32.89
C THR A 3 6.37 12.35 32.27
N VAL A 4 6.11 11.93 31.03
CA VAL A 4 7.00 11.03 30.28
C VAL A 4 8.38 11.69 30.15
N SER A 5 9.45 10.97 30.49
CA SER A 5 10.81 11.51 30.35
C SER A 5 11.09 11.87 28.88
N PRO A 6 11.67 13.04 28.58
CA PRO A 6 12.11 13.39 27.22
C PRO A 6 13.06 12.38 26.58
N ASP A 7 13.80 11.59 27.38
CA ASP A 7 14.64 10.49 26.88
C ASP A 7 13.82 9.36 26.25
N ARG A 8 12.53 9.27 26.58
CA ARG A 8 11.60 8.21 26.18
C ARG A 8 10.49 8.70 25.26
N ILE A 9 10.55 9.95 24.82
CA ILE A 9 9.60 10.52 23.85
C ILE A 9 10.23 10.43 22.45
N PRO A 10 9.75 9.56 21.55
CA PRO A 10 10.23 9.53 20.18
C PRO A 10 9.75 10.76 19.41
N VAL A 11 10.62 11.30 18.57
CA VAL A 11 10.34 12.41 17.65
C VAL A 11 10.93 12.12 16.28
N ILE A 12 10.15 12.35 15.23
CA ILE A 12 10.67 12.44 13.87
C ILE A 12 11.29 13.84 13.72
N VAL A 13 12.55 13.89 13.32
CA VAL A 13 13.35 15.13 13.27
C VAL A 13 13.83 15.48 11.88
N GLY A 14 13.97 14.51 10.99
CA GLY A 14 14.49 14.71 9.64
C GLY A 14 13.78 13.84 8.61
N VAL A 15 13.51 14.39 7.44
CA VAL A 15 12.96 13.66 6.29
C VAL A 15 13.73 13.97 5.02
N GLY A 16 13.95 12.96 4.19
CA GLY A 16 14.72 13.11 2.96
C GLY A 16 14.13 12.29 1.83
N GLU A 17 14.07 12.88 0.65
CA GLU A 17 13.57 12.22 -0.55
C GLU A 17 14.46 12.52 -1.75
N ILE A 18 14.51 11.56 -2.67
CA ILE A 18 15.18 11.69 -3.95
C ILE A 18 14.32 11.06 -5.05
N VAL A 19 14.34 11.70 -6.21
CA VAL A 19 13.74 11.19 -7.45
C VAL A 19 14.81 11.21 -8.52
N ASP A 20 15.07 10.05 -9.11
CA ASP A 20 16.08 9.89 -10.15
C ASP A 20 15.41 9.74 -11.52
N ARG A 21 15.87 10.52 -12.50
CA ARG A 21 15.38 10.53 -13.88
C ARG A 21 16.59 10.60 -14.81
N PRO A 22 17.33 9.50 -14.95
CA PRO A 22 18.59 9.52 -15.65
C PRO A 22 18.34 9.73 -17.16
N LYS A 23 19.24 10.50 -17.81
CA LYS A 23 19.20 10.70 -19.26
C LYS A 23 19.63 9.41 -19.98
N GLU A 24 20.76 8.86 -19.55
CA GLU A 24 21.27 7.58 -20.02
C GLU A 24 20.92 6.45 -19.04
N ILE A 25 20.63 5.26 -19.54
CA ILE A 25 20.23 4.12 -18.70
C ILE A 25 21.32 3.78 -17.66
N ALA A 26 22.59 3.85 -18.06
CA ALA A 26 23.74 3.52 -17.21
C ALA A 26 23.96 4.49 -16.04
N ASP A 27 23.43 5.72 -16.13
CA ASP A 27 23.55 6.74 -15.08
C ASP A 27 22.48 6.59 -13.99
N GLY A 28 21.51 5.69 -14.18
CA GLY A 28 20.46 5.47 -13.20
C GLY A 28 21.02 4.96 -11.88
N LEU A 29 20.61 5.58 -10.78
CA LEU A 29 21.10 5.23 -9.45
C LEU A 29 20.55 3.87 -9.02
N GLU A 30 21.39 3.09 -8.34
CA GLU A 30 20.93 1.85 -7.72
C GLU A 30 20.11 2.15 -6.45
N PRO A 31 19.22 1.24 -6.02
CA PRO A 31 18.45 1.43 -4.78
C PRO A 31 19.28 1.78 -3.53
N LEU A 32 20.48 1.21 -3.35
CA LEU A 32 21.35 1.57 -2.22
C LEU A 32 21.86 3.03 -2.28
N ASP A 33 22.19 3.55 -3.48
CA ASP A 33 22.59 4.95 -3.64
C ASP A 33 21.43 5.91 -3.35
N LEU A 34 20.22 5.53 -3.79
CA LEU A 34 19.01 6.29 -3.48
C LEU A 34 18.74 6.36 -1.97
N LEU A 35 18.95 5.26 -1.24
CA LEU A 35 18.84 5.24 0.23
C LEU A 35 19.85 6.14 0.91
N GLU A 36 21.12 6.03 0.52
CA GLU A 36 22.19 6.84 1.11
C GLU A 36 21.92 8.33 0.91
N GLN A 37 21.55 8.73 -0.30
CA GLN A 37 21.21 10.13 -0.60
C GLN A 37 19.96 10.60 0.17
N ALA A 38 18.92 9.76 0.29
CA ALA A 38 17.74 10.09 1.07
C ALA A 38 18.08 10.30 2.56
N LEU A 39 18.92 9.45 3.15
CA LEU A 39 19.37 9.59 4.55
C LEU A 39 20.20 10.86 4.77
N ARG A 40 21.12 11.17 3.86
CA ARG A 40 21.90 12.42 3.90
C ARG A 40 20.99 13.66 3.80
N ARG A 41 19.96 13.61 2.95
CA ARG A 41 18.94 14.67 2.87
C ARG A 41 18.11 14.78 4.15
N ALA A 42 17.78 13.65 4.80
CA ALA A 42 17.07 13.65 6.07
C ALA A 42 17.90 14.27 7.21
N GLU A 43 19.22 14.05 7.23
CA GLU A 43 20.14 14.70 8.16
C GLU A 43 20.22 16.21 7.91
N GLN A 44 20.33 16.63 6.65
CA GLN A 44 20.29 18.03 6.26
C GLN A 44 18.96 18.70 6.68
N ASP A 45 17.83 18.02 6.47
CA ASP A 45 16.52 18.49 6.89
C ASP A 45 16.40 18.57 8.42
N ALA A 46 17.00 17.65 9.18
CA ALA A 46 17.08 17.76 10.64
C ALA A 46 17.88 19.00 11.06
N GLY A 47 18.95 19.33 10.33
CA GLY A 47 19.86 20.42 10.65
C GLY A 47 20.84 20.09 11.77
N ALA A 48 21.12 18.80 11.97
CA ALA A 48 22.06 18.29 12.96
C ALA A 48 22.75 17.03 12.44
N SER A 49 24.00 16.78 12.84
CA SER A 49 24.71 15.54 12.53
C SER A 49 24.16 14.41 13.38
N LEU A 50 23.49 13.44 12.74
CA LEU A 50 22.78 12.33 13.38
C LEU A 50 23.13 10.98 12.78
N LEU A 51 23.53 10.92 11.50
CA LEU A 51 23.72 9.65 10.81
C LEU A 51 24.79 8.78 11.48
N GLY A 52 25.89 9.39 11.92
CA GLY A 52 26.96 8.69 12.64
C GLY A 52 26.52 8.06 13.97
N ASP A 53 25.41 8.51 14.55
CA ASP A 53 24.88 8.05 15.84
C ASP A 53 23.71 7.06 15.69
N VAL A 54 23.35 6.67 14.46
CA VAL A 54 22.23 5.76 14.21
C VAL A 54 22.49 4.40 14.88
N GLN A 55 21.62 4.05 15.82
CA GLN A 55 21.67 2.80 16.58
C GLN A 55 20.62 1.78 16.12
N SER A 56 19.63 2.24 15.35
CA SER A 56 18.57 1.42 14.76
C SER A 56 18.37 1.80 13.30
N LEU A 57 18.55 0.85 12.39
CA LEU A 57 18.34 1.00 10.96
C LEU A 57 17.32 -0.02 10.46
N ASP A 58 16.23 0.46 9.85
CA ASP A 58 15.20 -0.36 9.23
C ASP A 58 15.10 -0.04 7.74
N VAL A 59 15.38 -1.04 6.90
CA VAL A 59 15.36 -0.94 5.44
C VAL A 59 14.12 -1.65 4.89
N VAL A 60 13.34 -0.91 4.10
CA VAL A 60 12.16 -1.43 3.41
C VAL A 60 12.58 -2.38 2.28
N ASN A 61 11.83 -3.47 2.11
CA ASN A 61 12.15 -4.54 1.16
C ASN A 61 12.19 -4.03 -0.30
N PHE A 62 13.31 -4.25 -0.99
CA PHE A 62 13.50 -3.93 -2.41
C PHE A 62 12.83 -4.97 -3.30
N LEU A 63 12.22 -4.50 -4.38
CA LEU A 63 11.65 -5.36 -5.42
C LEU A 63 12.25 -5.12 -6.80
N SER A 64 12.87 -3.96 -7.07
CA SER A 64 13.49 -3.65 -8.35
C SER A 64 14.86 -4.33 -8.55
N TRP A 65 15.54 -4.66 -7.45
CA TRP A 65 16.87 -5.29 -7.47
C TRP A 65 17.09 -6.12 -6.21
N ARG A 66 17.77 -7.27 -6.32
CA ARG A 66 18.01 -8.17 -5.18
C ARG A 66 19.44 -8.03 -4.68
N TYR A 67 19.55 -7.77 -3.39
CA TYR A 67 20.80 -7.60 -2.66
C TYR A 67 20.97 -8.71 -1.62
N ARG A 68 22.21 -9.02 -1.28
CA ARG A 68 22.56 -9.76 -0.06
C ARG A 68 22.74 -8.74 1.07
N ASP A 69 21.99 -8.93 2.15
CA ASP A 69 22.05 -8.13 3.38
C ASP A 69 22.15 -6.61 3.13
N PRO A 70 21.20 -6.00 2.38
CA PRO A 70 21.32 -4.59 1.99
C PRO A 70 21.38 -3.62 3.17
N GLU A 71 20.80 -3.97 4.32
CA GLU A 71 20.91 -3.21 5.55
C GLU A 71 22.35 -3.11 6.05
N LYS A 72 23.14 -4.18 5.91
CA LYS A 72 24.56 -4.19 6.27
C LYS A 72 25.40 -3.42 5.26
N LEU A 73 25.10 -3.57 3.97
CA LEU A 73 25.77 -2.81 2.91
C LEU A 73 25.54 -1.31 3.10
N LEU A 74 24.31 -0.90 3.43
CA LEU A 74 23.99 0.49 3.72
C LEU A 74 24.70 0.99 4.98
N ALA A 75 24.70 0.21 6.07
CA ALA A 75 25.42 0.55 7.29
C ALA A 75 26.92 0.75 7.03
N GLN A 76 27.54 -0.11 6.22
CA GLN A 76 28.94 0.02 5.81
C GLN A 76 29.19 1.31 5.01
N ARG A 77 28.33 1.64 4.02
CA ARG A 77 28.44 2.87 3.22
C ARG A 77 28.32 4.13 4.07
N LEU A 78 27.50 4.09 5.11
CA LEU A 78 27.32 5.19 6.07
C LEU A 78 28.40 5.23 7.16
N GLY A 79 29.25 4.21 7.27
CA GLY A 79 30.27 4.11 8.31
C GLY A 79 29.71 3.89 9.72
N ILE A 80 28.56 3.22 9.83
CA ILE A 80 27.86 2.97 11.10
C ILE A 80 27.77 1.49 11.44
N SER A 81 27.48 1.20 12.71
CA SER A 81 27.28 -0.16 13.23
C SER A 81 26.10 -0.18 14.20
N PRO A 82 24.86 -0.04 13.69
CA PRO A 82 23.67 0.02 14.53
C PRO A 82 23.44 -1.31 15.25
N ALA A 83 23.00 -1.25 16.50
CA ALA A 83 22.65 -2.43 17.30
C ALA A 83 21.44 -3.18 16.71
N HIS A 84 20.48 -2.43 16.14
CA HIS A 84 19.38 -2.98 15.35
C HIS A 84 19.61 -2.65 13.87
N CYS A 85 19.83 -3.67 13.04
CA CYS A 85 20.01 -3.51 11.60
C CYS A 85 19.10 -4.51 10.89
N TYR A 86 18.03 -4.01 10.27
CA TYR A 86 16.92 -4.86 9.86
C TYR A 86 16.49 -4.62 8.41
N TYR A 87 16.40 -5.72 7.66
CA TYR A 87 15.79 -5.78 6.33
C TYR A 87 14.64 -6.79 6.37
N GLY A 88 13.41 -6.29 6.30
CA GLY A 88 12.22 -7.10 6.53
C GLY A 88 11.52 -7.62 5.27
N PRO A 89 10.37 -8.31 5.44
CA PRO A 89 9.61 -8.88 4.33
C PRO A 89 8.88 -7.81 3.51
N VAL A 90 8.42 -8.22 2.32
CA VAL A 90 7.56 -7.42 1.40
C VAL A 90 6.29 -6.95 2.12
N GLY A 91 5.92 -5.68 1.92
CA GLY A 91 4.70 -5.10 2.46
C GLY A 91 4.63 -3.58 2.26
N GLY A 92 3.53 -3.10 1.67
CA GLY A 92 3.28 -1.66 1.52
C GLY A 92 2.96 -0.94 2.83
N GLU A 93 2.58 -1.68 3.87
CA GLU A 93 2.41 -1.16 5.24
C GLU A 93 3.74 -1.01 5.99
N SER A 94 4.78 -1.70 5.52
CA SER A 94 6.03 -1.85 6.26
C SER A 94 6.74 -0.54 6.62
N PRO A 95 6.73 0.54 5.80
CA PRO A 95 7.34 1.80 6.22
C PRO A 95 6.69 2.38 7.48
N ILE A 96 5.35 2.35 7.57
CA ILE A 96 4.63 2.86 8.75
C ILE A 96 4.88 1.99 9.97
N ARG A 97 4.93 0.67 9.77
CA ARG A 97 5.31 -0.28 10.82
C ARG A 97 6.72 -0.02 11.33
N TYR A 98 7.70 0.19 10.46
CA TYR A 98 9.10 0.46 10.86
C TYR A 98 9.27 1.79 11.57
N ILE A 99 8.56 2.84 11.14
CA ILE A 99 8.52 4.11 11.87
C ILE A 99 7.96 3.89 13.29
N HIS A 100 6.86 3.14 13.41
CA HIS A 100 6.26 2.86 14.72
C HIS A 100 7.19 2.03 15.60
N GLU A 101 7.82 0.98 15.07
CA GLU A 101 8.75 0.14 15.81
C GLU A 101 10.03 0.88 16.23
N ALA A 102 10.57 1.76 15.37
CA ALA A 102 11.68 2.64 15.73
C ALA A 102 11.29 3.60 16.86
N ALA A 103 10.10 4.18 16.79
CA ALA A 103 9.56 5.03 17.87
C ALA A 103 9.40 4.24 19.19
N LYS A 104 8.93 2.99 19.12
CA LYS A 104 8.82 2.10 20.28
C LYS A 104 10.18 1.73 20.87
N ARG A 105 11.20 1.47 20.05
CA ARG A 105 12.59 1.25 20.52
C ARG A 105 13.13 2.45 21.29
N ILE A 106 12.90 3.66 20.79
CA ILE A 106 13.27 4.90 21.49
C ILE A 106 12.50 5.04 22.81
N ALA A 107 11.19 4.76 22.81
CA ALA A 107 10.38 4.80 24.03
C ALA A 107 10.85 3.79 25.10
N ARG A 108 11.36 2.62 24.67
CA ARG A 108 12.00 1.63 25.53
C ARG A 108 13.47 1.95 25.87
N GLY A 109 14.03 3.01 25.29
CA GLY A 109 15.41 3.47 25.50
C GLY A 109 16.47 2.51 24.95
N GLU A 110 16.09 1.70 23.96
CA GLU A 110 17.00 0.77 23.27
C GLU A 110 17.89 1.51 22.26
N CYS A 111 17.44 2.68 21.80
CA CYS A 111 18.22 3.60 20.98
C CYS A 111 17.79 5.06 21.23
N THR A 112 18.65 5.99 20.83
CA THR A 112 18.39 7.45 20.87
C THR A 112 18.31 8.09 19.50
N VAL A 113 18.85 7.42 18.47
CA VAL A 113 18.76 7.81 17.05
C VAL A 113 18.43 6.57 16.23
N ALA A 114 17.41 6.69 15.39
CA ALA A 114 16.94 5.64 14.48
C ALA A 114 16.72 6.19 13.06
N ALA A 115 16.89 5.33 12.07
CA ALA A 115 16.67 5.62 10.67
C ALA A 115 15.73 4.57 10.05
N VAL A 116 14.74 5.05 9.29
CA VAL A 116 13.86 4.20 8.48
C VAL A 116 13.95 4.68 7.04
N CYS A 117 14.23 3.79 6.10
CA CYS A 117 14.44 4.18 4.71
C CYS A 117 14.03 3.09 3.71
N GLY A 118 13.67 3.50 2.50
CA GLY A 118 13.32 2.59 1.42
C GLY A 118 13.48 3.24 0.04
N ALA A 119 13.87 2.46 -0.96
CA ALA A 119 14.04 2.93 -2.33
C ALA A 119 13.67 1.85 -3.36
N GLU A 120 13.35 2.29 -4.58
CA GLU A 120 13.18 1.43 -5.75
C GLU A 120 13.76 2.13 -6.98
N ALA A 121 14.31 1.37 -7.91
CA ALA A 121 14.87 1.84 -9.19
C ALA A 121 14.28 1.07 -10.39
N GLN A 122 12.99 0.76 -10.30
CA GLN A 122 12.28 -0.11 -11.25
C GLN A 122 12.27 0.45 -12.68
N SER A 123 12.19 1.77 -12.84
CA SER A 123 12.27 2.39 -14.17
C SER A 123 13.59 2.06 -14.86
N THR A 124 14.73 2.25 -14.17
CA THR A 124 16.05 1.94 -14.75
C THR A 124 16.22 0.44 -14.95
N ALA A 125 15.89 -0.38 -13.95
CA ALA A 125 16.03 -1.84 -14.05
C ALA A 125 15.29 -2.42 -15.26
N THR A 126 14.03 -2.05 -15.47
CA THR A 126 13.23 -2.52 -16.61
C THR A 126 13.74 -1.99 -17.95
N LYS A 127 14.22 -0.74 -18.01
CA LYS A 127 14.79 -0.18 -19.25
C LYS A 127 16.09 -0.90 -19.62
N ALA A 128 16.95 -1.15 -18.65
CA ALA A 128 18.22 -1.84 -18.84
C ALA A 128 18.01 -3.29 -19.32
N GLU A 129 17.10 -4.03 -18.68
CA GLU A 129 16.71 -5.38 -19.10
C GLU A 129 16.24 -5.41 -20.55
N ARG A 130 15.31 -4.51 -20.93
CA ARG A 130 14.79 -4.42 -22.30
C ARG A 130 15.85 -4.05 -23.34
N ALA A 131 16.81 -3.22 -22.96
CA ALA A 131 17.87 -2.75 -23.84
C ALA A 131 19.11 -3.65 -23.85
N GLY A 132 19.16 -4.70 -23.01
CA GLY A 132 20.36 -5.52 -22.83
C GLY A 132 21.56 -4.76 -22.24
N VAL A 133 21.31 -3.66 -21.50
CA VAL A 133 22.36 -2.83 -20.91
C VAL A 133 22.73 -3.38 -19.53
N LYS A 134 24.03 -3.60 -19.31
CA LYS A 134 24.55 -3.95 -17.98
C LYS A 134 24.66 -2.68 -17.12
N LEU A 135 23.94 -2.67 -16.00
CA LEU A 135 24.00 -1.57 -15.04
C LEU A 135 25.29 -1.66 -14.19
N PRO A 136 25.96 -0.54 -13.88
CA PRO A 136 27.12 -0.49 -12.98
C PRO A 136 26.69 -0.56 -11.50
N TRP A 137 25.64 -1.32 -11.20
CA TRP A 137 25.10 -1.49 -9.85
C TRP A 137 25.85 -2.58 -9.10
N THR A 138 25.62 -2.66 -7.79
CA THR A 138 25.99 -3.85 -7.01
C THR A 138 25.41 -5.09 -7.69
N PRO A 139 26.19 -6.17 -7.90
CA PRO A 139 25.72 -7.36 -8.61
C PRO A 139 24.41 -7.90 -8.05
N PHE A 140 23.50 -8.31 -8.94
CA PHE A 140 22.25 -8.95 -8.55
C PHE A 140 22.55 -10.25 -7.78
N ALA A 141 22.06 -10.34 -6.54
CA ALA A 141 22.35 -11.48 -5.67
C ALA A 141 21.56 -12.71 -6.13
N HIS A 142 22.14 -13.58 -6.94
CA HIS A 142 21.49 -14.81 -7.43
C HIS A 142 21.29 -15.88 -6.34
N ASP A 143 22.08 -15.79 -5.28
CA ASP A 143 22.24 -16.72 -4.16
C ASP A 143 21.38 -16.39 -2.92
N VAL A 144 20.49 -15.42 -3.05
CA VAL A 144 19.49 -15.02 -2.03
C VAL A 144 18.11 -15.44 -2.51
N GLU A 145 17.25 -15.92 -1.61
CA GLU A 145 15.87 -16.30 -1.94
C GLU A 145 15.09 -15.11 -2.52
N GLU A 146 14.26 -15.33 -3.55
CA GLU A 146 13.33 -14.28 -4.01
C GLU A 146 12.28 -14.02 -2.93
N PRO A 147 11.97 -12.76 -2.61
CA PRO A 147 10.89 -12.46 -1.68
C PRO A 147 9.55 -13.06 -2.16
N LYS A 148 8.96 -13.96 -1.35
CA LYS A 148 7.67 -14.58 -1.67
C LYS A 148 6.59 -13.52 -1.83
N ARG A 149 5.83 -13.60 -2.92
CA ARG A 149 4.72 -12.68 -3.27
C ARG A 149 3.73 -13.37 -4.22
N GLY A 150 2.52 -12.79 -4.33
CA GLY A 150 1.51 -13.22 -5.31
C GLY A 150 1.27 -14.73 -5.27
N ALA A 151 1.53 -15.40 -6.40
CA ALA A 151 1.31 -16.83 -6.63
C ALA A 151 1.87 -17.74 -5.53
N ALA A 152 2.96 -17.37 -4.88
CA ALA A 152 3.56 -18.16 -3.79
C ALA A 152 2.63 -18.39 -2.58
N PHE A 153 1.57 -17.60 -2.45
CA PHE A 153 0.58 -17.72 -1.38
C PHE A 153 -0.84 -18.05 -1.88
N GLN A 154 -1.07 -18.15 -3.20
CA GLN A 154 -2.42 -18.31 -3.74
C GLN A 154 -2.70 -19.75 -4.14
N LYS A 155 -3.99 -20.12 -4.12
CA LYS A 155 -4.44 -21.44 -4.59
C LYS A 155 -4.08 -21.66 -6.07
N PRO A 156 -3.75 -22.89 -6.48
CA PRO A 156 -3.40 -23.20 -7.87
C PRO A 156 -4.40 -22.70 -8.90
N LEU A 157 -5.71 -22.89 -8.66
CA LEU A 157 -6.76 -22.42 -9.57
C LEU A 157 -6.77 -20.90 -9.75
N ALA A 158 -6.45 -20.13 -8.70
CA ALA A 158 -6.31 -18.67 -8.82
C ALA A 158 -5.09 -18.26 -9.66
N VAL A 159 -4.00 -19.05 -9.59
CA VAL A 159 -2.81 -18.86 -10.42
C VAL A 159 -3.12 -19.18 -11.88
N GLU A 160 -3.77 -20.31 -12.13
CA GLU A 160 -4.20 -20.79 -13.44
C GLU A 160 -5.14 -19.79 -14.14
N LEU A 161 -6.10 -19.22 -13.41
CA LEU A 161 -7.03 -18.21 -13.93
C LEU A 161 -6.45 -16.79 -14.03
N GLY A 162 -5.17 -16.57 -13.64
CA GLY A 162 -4.52 -15.27 -13.72
C GLY A 162 -4.87 -14.28 -12.59
N VAL A 163 -5.62 -14.69 -11.58
CA VAL A 163 -6.10 -13.85 -10.47
C VAL A 163 -5.24 -14.00 -9.22
N PHE A 164 -3.93 -13.76 -9.37
CA PHE A 164 -2.92 -13.89 -8.31
C PHE A 164 -2.01 -12.66 -8.17
N ARG A 165 -2.29 -11.58 -8.91
CA ARG A 165 -1.53 -10.32 -8.90
C ARG A 165 -2.42 -9.20 -8.36
N PRO A 166 -1.88 -8.12 -7.78
CA PRO A 166 -2.70 -7.03 -7.28
C PRO A 166 -3.72 -6.53 -8.31
N VAL A 167 -3.25 -6.26 -9.54
CA VAL A 167 -4.11 -5.76 -10.63
C VAL A 167 -5.28 -6.68 -10.99
N THR A 168 -5.19 -7.99 -10.72
CA THR A 168 -6.24 -8.96 -11.04
C THR A 168 -7.04 -9.41 -9.81
N VAL A 169 -6.57 -9.12 -8.59
CA VAL A 169 -7.25 -9.49 -7.33
C VAL A 169 -8.04 -8.31 -6.73
N TYR A 170 -7.50 -7.09 -6.75
CA TYR A 170 -8.19 -5.91 -6.22
C TYR A 170 -9.56 -5.62 -6.86
N PRO A 171 -9.80 -5.93 -8.15
CA PRO A 171 -11.13 -5.88 -8.72
C PRO A 171 -12.21 -6.63 -7.94
N PHE A 172 -11.88 -7.79 -7.34
CA PHE A 172 -12.87 -8.54 -6.57
C PHE A 172 -13.38 -7.75 -5.36
N TYR A 173 -12.51 -6.98 -4.72
CA TYR A 173 -12.90 -6.11 -3.60
C TYR A 173 -13.76 -4.95 -4.09
N GLU A 174 -13.43 -4.34 -5.23
CA GLU A 174 -14.22 -3.25 -5.81
C GLU A 174 -15.64 -3.69 -6.16
N ALA A 175 -15.79 -4.82 -6.86
CA ALA A 175 -17.09 -5.36 -7.24
C ALA A 175 -17.94 -5.75 -6.02
N ALA A 176 -17.35 -6.45 -5.05
CA ALA A 176 -18.07 -6.88 -3.85
C ALA A 176 -18.44 -5.70 -2.94
N SER A 177 -17.51 -4.78 -2.69
CA SER A 177 -17.77 -3.63 -1.81
C SER A 177 -18.79 -2.66 -2.40
N SER A 178 -18.70 -2.35 -3.69
CA SER A 178 -19.66 -1.47 -4.37
C SER A 178 -21.07 -2.07 -4.33
N ALA A 179 -21.22 -3.37 -4.61
CA ALA A 179 -22.49 -4.07 -4.51
C ALA A 179 -23.06 -4.03 -3.08
N HIS A 180 -22.21 -4.26 -2.07
CA HIS A 180 -22.60 -4.21 -0.66
C HIS A 180 -23.07 -2.80 -0.24
N TRP A 181 -22.46 -1.75 -0.77
CA TRP A 181 -22.87 -0.36 -0.53
C TRP A 181 -24.09 0.07 -1.34
N GLY A 182 -24.69 -0.83 -2.13
CA GLY A 182 -25.85 -0.54 -2.98
C GLY A 182 -25.53 0.36 -4.16
N GLN A 183 -24.25 0.45 -4.56
CA GLN A 183 -23.82 1.25 -5.71
C GLN A 183 -23.95 0.45 -7.00
N THR A 184 -24.39 1.11 -8.08
CA THR A 184 -24.18 0.59 -9.43
C THR A 184 -22.70 0.65 -9.79
N PRO A 185 -22.21 -0.17 -10.74
CA PRO A 185 -20.84 -0.04 -11.21
C PRO A 185 -20.51 1.36 -11.76
N ARG A 186 -21.49 2.07 -12.34
CA ARG A 186 -21.32 3.46 -12.76
C ARG A 186 -21.05 4.39 -11.57
N GLU A 187 -21.85 4.31 -10.51
CA GLU A 187 -21.66 5.13 -9.31
C GLU A 187 -20.31 4.85 -8.64
N ALA A 188 -19.93 3.57 -8.54
CA ALA A 188 -18.64 3.16 -8.03
C ALA A 188 -17.48 3.74 -8.87
N MET A 189 -17.61 3.70 -10.20
CA MET A 189 -16.63 4.29 -11.11
C MET A 189 -16.52 5.81 -10.94
N THR A 190 -17.64 6.52 -10.82
CA THR A 190 -17.66 7.97 -10.56
C THR A 190 -16.97 8.32 -9.24
N GLU A 191 -17.20 7.53 -8.19
CA GLU A 191 -16.48 7.68 -6.92
C GLU A 191 -14.97 7.48 -7.09
N SER A 192 -14.56 6.44 -7.82
CA SER A 192 -13.14 6.17 -8.13
C SER A 192 -12.50 7.34 -8.85
N GLY A 193 -13.13 7.85 -9.91
CA GLY A 193 -12.62 8.99 -10.69
C GLY A 193 -12.47 10.25 -9.86
N THR A 194 -13.48 10.57 -9.05
CA THR A 194 -13.45 11.74 -8.15
C THR A 194 -12.31 11.62 -7.13
N LEU A 195 -12.18 10.45 -6.51
CA LEU A 195 -11.15 10.21 -5.51
C LEU A 195 -9.75 10.28 -6.13
N TRP A 196 -9.54 9.63 -7.28
CA TRP A 196 -8.25 9.64 -7.98
C TRP A 196 -7.88 11.03 -8.51
N SER A 197 -8.86 11.84 -8.91
CA SER A 197 -8.60 13.22 -9.32
C SER A 197 -7.94 14.03 -8.19
N ARG A 198 -8.39 13.84 -6.94
CA ARG A 198 -7.77 14.48 -5.76
C ARG A 198 -6.36 13.97 -5.47
N TYR A 199 -6.14 12.66 -5.60
CA TYR A 199 -4.79 12.10 -5.51
C TYR A 199 -3.87 12.75 -6.57
N SER A 200 -4.36 12.90 -7.81
CA SER A 200 -3.57 13.55 -8.87
C SER A 200 -3.28 15.02 -8.60
N GLU A 201 -4.20 15.75 -7.98
CA GLU A 201 -4.00 17.14 -7.59
C GLU A 201 -2.90 17.27 -6.52
N ALA A 202 -2.95 16.43 -5.49
CA ALA A 202 -1.92 16.39 -4.46
C ALA A 202 -0.54 16.00 -5.05
N ALA A 203 -0.50 15.02 -5.96
CA ALA A 203 0.74 14.63 -6.65
C ALA A 203 1.31 15.80 -7.48
N ALA A 204 0.47 16.51 -8.24
CA ALA A 204 0.93 17.62 -9.07
C ALA A 204 1.60 18.74 -8.28
N GLN A 205 1.22 18.93 -7.01
CA GLN A 205 1.80 19.92 -6.10
C GLN A 205 3.02 19.39 -5.34
N ASN A 206 3.18 18.07 -5.21
CA ASN A 206 4.29 17.48 -4.47
C ASN A 206 5.59 17.53 -5.31
N PRO A 207 6.67 18.19 -4.86
CA PRO A 207 7.92 18.32 -5.62
C PRO A 207 8.58 16.98 -5.97
N ASN A 208 8.33 15.93 -5.20
CA ASN A 208 8.90 14.60 -5.43
C ASN A 208 7.99 13.66 -6.25
N ALA A 209 6.79 14.09 -6.66
CA ALA A 209 5.94 13.23 -7.49
C ALA A 209 6.57 12.90 -8.85
N TRP A 210 6.32 11.69 -9.33
CA TRP A 210 6.75 11.21 -10.64
C TRP A 210 5.97 11.90 -11.76
N LEU A 211 4.64 11.95 -11.64
CA LEU A 211 3.73 12.66 -12.55
C LEU A 211 3.33 14.00 -11.95
N LYS A 212 3.38 15.06 -12.77
CA LYS A 212 3.11 16.46 -12.36
C LYS A 212 1.80 17.02 -12.90
N ARG A 213 0.90 16.12 -13.31
CA ARG A 213 -0.33 16.48 -14.03
C ARG A 213 -1.55 16.20 -13.17
N ARG A 214 -2.48 17.14 -13.18
CA ARG A 214 -3.84 16.97 -12.64
C ARG A 214 -4.71 16.27 -13.68
N TYR A 215 -5.54 15.35 -13.24
CA TYR A 215 -6.45 14.59 -14.11
C TYR A 215 -7.90 14.86 -13.69
N ALA A 216 -8.76 15.08 -14.68
CA ALA A 216 -10.21 15.14 -14.45
C ALA A 216 -10.75 13.73 -14.12
N PRO A 217 -11.81 13.60 -13.31
CA PRO A 217 -12.42 12.31 -12.99
C PRO A 217 -12.72 11.45 -14.22
N GLU A 218 -13.29 12.05 -15.26
CA GLU A 218 -13.70 11.37 -16.49
C GLU A 218 -12.48 10.88 -17.28
N GLU A 219 -11.36 11.61 -17.24
CA GLU A 219 -10.11 11.19 -17.89
C GLU A 219 -9.54 9.92 -17.23
N ILE A 220 -9.69 9.80 -15.91
CA ILE A 220 -9.21 8.64 -15.15
C ILE A 220 -10.05 7.39 -15.48
N THR A 221 -11.37 7.56 -15.57
CA THR A 221 -12.32 6.44 -15.68
C THR A 221 -12.63 6.04 -17.11
N THR A 222 -12.37 6.91 -18.10
CA THR A 222 -12.64 6.60 -19.52
C THR A 222 -11.48 5.81 -20.11
N PRO A 223 -11.70 4.58 -20.62
CA PRO A 223 -10.67 3.83 -21.31
C PRO A 223 -10.23 4.54 -22.60
N THR A 224 -8.92 4.62 -22.82
CA THR A 224 -8.30 5.07 -24.09
C THR A 224 -7.12 4.16 -24.43
N ALA A 225 -6.43 4.39 -25.55
CA ALA A 225 -5.20 3.65 -25.86
C ALA A 225 -4.12 3.85 -24.77
N GLU A 226 -3.99 5.07 -24.24
CA GLU A 226 -3.03 5.45 -23.20
C GLU A 226 -3.52 5.09 -21.80
N ASN A 227 -4.84 5.01 -21.60
CA ASN A 227 -5.53 4.63 -20.38
C ASN A 227 -6.33 3.33 -20.55
N ARG A 228 -5.73 2.30 -21.14
CA ARG A 228 -6.42 1.05 -21.42
C ARG A 228 -6.94 0.35 -20.16
N LEU A 229 -7.97 -0.47 -20.32
CA LEU A 229 -8.40 -1.45 -19.32
C LEU A 229 -7.28 -2.43 -19.00
N ILE A 230 -7.12 -2.76 -17.71
CA ILE A 230 -6.15 -3.75 -17.22
C ILE A 230 -6.90 -4.99 -16.76
N ALA A 231 -7.77 -4.79 -15.78
CA ALA A 231 -8.74 -5.76 -15.31
C ALA A 231 -9.93 -4.95 -14.84
N TRP A 232 -11.13 -5.25 -15.36
CA TRP A 232 -12.32 -4.48 -15.00
C TRP A 232 -12.51 -4.50 -13.49
N PRO A 233 -12.76 -3.33 -12.84
CA PRO A 233 -13.12 -2.04 -13.45
C PRO A 233 -11.93 -1.08 -13.65
N TYR A 234 -10.69 -1.51 -13.44
CA TYR A 234 -9.54 -0.62 -13.39
C TYR A 234 -8.85 -0.44 -14.75
N ASN A 235 -8.76 0.83 -15.15
CA ASN A 235 -7.90 1.29 -16.22
C ASN A 235 -6.49 1.58 -15.69
N LYS A 236 -5.53 1.79 -16.59
CA LYS A 236 -4.15 2.11 -16.24
C LYS A 236 -3.99 3.28 -15.25
N LEU A 237 -4.81 4.33 -15.37
CA LEU A 237 -4.82 5.48 -14.46
C LEU A 237 -5.49 5.20 -13.10
N MET A 238 -6.00 3.99 -12.86
CA MET A 238 -6.52 3.55 -11.56
C MET A 238 -5.63 2.49 -10.89
N VAL A 239 -4.44 2.24 -11.47
CA VAL A 239 -3.47 1.28 -10.97
C VAL A 239 -2.19 2.01 -10.53
N ALA A 240 -1.51 1.47 -9.52
CA ALA A 240 -0.18 1.91 -9.10
C ALA A 240 0.81 1.99 -10.28
N ASN A 241 1.68 3.01 -10.28
CA ASN A 241 2.69 3.23 -11.32
C ASN A 241 4.10 2.86 -10.82
N PRO A 242 4.54 1.59 -10.98
CA PRO A 242 5.81 1.16 -10.41
C PRO A 242 7.05 1.61 -11.19
N SER A 243 6.89 2.18 -12.39
CA SER A 243 8.02 2.54 -13.25
C SER A 243 8.66 3.86 -12.83
N VAL A 244 9.31 3.86 -11.67
CA VAL A 244 9.96 5.04 -11.04
C VAL A 244 11.34 4.69 -10.49
N ASN A 245 12.18 5.71 -10.26
CA ASN A 245 13.37 5.61 -9.41
C ASN A 245 13.24 6.63 -8.27
N MET A 246 13.03 6.17 -7.04
CA MET A 246 12.74 7.04 -5.90
C MET A 246 13.30 6.43 -4.61
N GLY A 247 13.77 7.29 -3.71
CA GLY A 247 14.21 6.92 -2.36
C GLY A 247 13.67 7.89 -1.32
N GLY A 248 13.30 7.36 -0.16
CA GLY A 248 12.80 8.11 0.99
C GLY A 248 13.45 7.66 2.28
N ALA A 249 13.62 8.58 3.23
CA ALA A 249 14.17 8.30 4.54
C ALA A 249 13.62 9.24 5.63
N LEU A 250 13.53 8.71 6.84
CA LEU A 250 13.16 9.44 8.05
C LEU A 250 14.19 9.18 9.15
N LEU A 251 14.54 10.24 9.88
CA LEU A 251 15.33 10.16 11.10
C LEU A 251 14.43 10.42 12.31
N LEU A 252 14.55 9.54 13.30
CA LEU A 252 13.88 9.66 14.59
C LEU A 252 14.92 9.75 15.69
N THR A 253 14.61 10.50 16.74
CA THR A 253 15.42 10.56 17.96
C THR A 253 14.56 10.54 19.21
N SER A 254 15.17 10.41 20.39
CA SER A 254 14.50 10.86 21.62
C SER A 254 14.41 12.38 21.66
N LEU A 255 13.36 12.93 22.29
CA LEU A 255 13.20 14.37 22.45
C LEU A 255 14.39 15.01 23.17
N ALA A 256 14.97 14.32 24.16
CA ALA A 256 16.20 14.75 24.83
C ALA A 256 17.38 14.87 23.84
N ARG A 257 17.56 13.86 22.97
CA ARG A 257 18.62 13.87 21.95
C ARG A 257 18.40 14.97 20.91
N ALA A 258 17.17 15.18 20.45
CA ALA A 258 16.83 16.26 19.53
C ALA A 258 17.22 17.64 20.10
N ARG A 259 16.86 17.90 21.36
CA ARG A 259 17.19 19.16 22.05
C ARG A 259 18.69 19.33 22.26
N ALA A 260 19.38 18.27 22.68
CA ALA A 260 20.83 18.29 22.84
C ALA A 260 21.58 18.55 21.52
N ALA A 261 21.02 18.10 20.39
CA ALA A 261 21.53 18.35 19.05
C ALA A 261 21.15 19.73 18.48
N GLY A 262 20.40 20.55 19.22
CA GLY A 262 19.98 21.89 18.78
C GLY A 262 18.92 21.90 17.68
N ILE A 263 18.17 20.81 17.51
CA ILE A 263 17.11 20.72 16.50
C ILE A 263 15.95 21.63 16.91
N ALA A 264 15.50 22.46 15.97
CA ALA A 264 14.43 23.42 16.21
C ALA A 264 13.10 22.74 16.53
N GLU A 265 12.36 23.28 17.50
CA GLU A 265 11.09 22.69 17.99
C GLU A 265 10.01 22.62 16.90
N ASP A 266 10.04 23.52 15.91
CA ASP A 266 9.12 23.52 14.76
C ASP A 266 9.37 22.38 13.76
N LYS A 267 10.53 21.71 13.83
CA LYS A 267 10.83 20.50 13.04
C LYS A 267 10.34 19.21 13.68
N LEU A 268 9.95 19.23 14.95
CA LEU A 268 9.63 18.01 15.70
C LEU A 268 8.21 17.53 15.37
N VAL A 269 8.09 16.26 15.01
CA VAL A 269 6.80 15.59 14.78
C VAL A 269 6.74 14.33 15.63
N TYR A 270 5.70 14.20 16.45
CA TYR A 270 5.60 13.18 17.50
C TYR A 270 4.72 12.02 17.04
N PRO A 271 5.22 10.79 16.95
CA PRO A 271 4.39 9.59 16.86
C PRO A 271 3.56 9.44 18.15
N LEU A 272 2.23 9.44 18.03
CA LEU A 272 1.32 9.29 19.19
C LEU A 272 0.99 7.83 19.49
N GLY A 273 0.98 6.99 18.47
CA GLY A 273 0.55 5.60 18.58
C GLY A 273 -0.05 5.10 17.28
N GLY A 274 -0.28 3.81 17.22
CA GLY A 274 -0.72 3.13 16.01
C GLY A 274 -1.26 1.74 16.30
N ALA A 275 -1.85 1.13 15.28
CA ALA A 275 -2.44 -0.19 15.39
C ALA A 275 -2.09 -1.03 14.16
N SER A 276 -2.06 -2.35 14.35
CA SER A 276 -1.78 -3.34 13.31
C SER A 276 -2.70 -4.55 13.41
N ALA A 277 -3.11 -5.08 12.27
CA ALA A 277 -3.80 -6.37 12.16
C ALA A 277 -3.64 -6.90 10.73
N GLU A 278 -3.83 -8.21 10.57
CA GLU A 278 -3.64 -8.91 9.31
C GLU A 278 -4.77 -9.90 8.99
N GLU A 279 -4.95 -10.12 7.69
CA GLU A 279 -5.76 -11.17 7.08
C GLU A 279 -4.86 -12.33 6.62
N PRO A 280 -5.45 -13.51 6.30
CA PRO A 280 -4.73 -14.56 5.59
C PRO A 280 -4.09 -14.05 4.28
N ARG A 281 -2.89 -14.56 3.96
CA ARG A 281 -2.16 -14.19 2.74
C ARG A 281 -2.80 -14.73 1.46
N ASP A 282 -3.46 -15.88 1.56
CA ASP A 282 -4.34 -16.39 0.52
C ASP A 282 -5.68 -15.68 0.64
N TYR A 283 -6.02 -14.84 -0.35
CA TYR A 283 -7.24 -14.02 -0.27
C TYR A 283 -8.51 -14.88 -0.27
N LEU A 284 -8.44 -16.12 -0.75
CA LEU A 284 -9.60 -17.04 -0.79
C LEU A 284 -9.94 -17.64 0.58
N LEU A 285 -9.10 -17.41 1.59
CA LEU A 285 -9.34 -17.78 3.00
C LEU A 285 -10.06 -16.69 3.80
N ARG A 286 -10.62 -15.68 3.14
CA ARG A 286 -11.46 -14.66 3.77
C ARG A 286 -12.91 -15.13 3.89
N ASP A 287 -13.63 -14.61 4.87
CA ASP A 287 -15.07 -14.82 4.97
C ASP A 287 -15.83 -14.06 3.88
N GLN A 288 -15.40 -12.84 3.54
CA GLN A 288 -16.01 -11.97 2.54
C GLN A 288 -15.00 -11.02 1.85
N PHE A 289 -15.49 -10.26 0.85
CA PHE A 289 -14.69 -9.34 0.03
C PHE A 289 -15.21 -7.89 -0.05
N TYR A 290 -16.30 -7.55 0.64
CA TYR A 290 -16.84 -6.19 0.67
C TYR A 290 -16.23 -5.26 1.75
N GLU A 291 -15.53 -5.82 2.73
CA GLU A 291 -14.77 -5.09 3.75
C GLU A 291 -13.53 -5.85 4.23
N SER A 292 -12.73 -5.23 5.09
CA SER A 292 -11.61 -5.89 5.79
C SER A 292 -11.72 -5.68 7.30
N HIS A 293 -11.88 -6.77 8.04
CA HIS A 293 -11.99 -6.72 9.51
C HIS A 293 -10.73 -6.14 10.14
N PRO A 294 -9.51 -6.52 9.71
CA PRO A 294 -8.27 -5.88 10.14
C PRO A 294 -8.15 -4.40 9.78
N GLN A 295 -8.54 -3.99 8.57
CA GLN A 295 -8.57 -2.56 8.20
C GLN A 295 -9.51 -1.80 9.15
N ASN A 296 -10.70 -2.34 9.39
CA ASN A 296 -11.69 -1.74 10.26
C ASN A 296 -11.19 -1.61 11.70
N ALA A 297 -10.63 -2.67 12.26
CA ALA A 297 -10.08 -2.67 13.62
C ALA A 297 -8.93 -1.68 13.77
N VAL A 298 -7.99 -1.65 12.82
CA VAL A 298 -6.84 -0.73 12.84
C VAL A 298 -7.30 0.73 12.77
N LEU A 299 -8.22 1.06 11.86
CA LEU A 299 -8.71 2.43 11.71
C LEU A 299 -9.55 2.88 12.91
N LYS A 300 -10.36 2.00 13.51
CA LYS A 300 -11.08 2.28 14.76
C LYS A 300 -10.12 2.57 15.91
N ALA A 301 -9.10 1.73 16.10
CA ALA A 301 -8.12 1.92 17.17
C ALA A 301 -7.36 3.25 17.08
N VAL A 302 -6.98 3.69 15.87
CA VAL A 302 -6.33 5.01 15.71
C VAL A 302 -7.32 6.18 15.83
N MET A 303 -8.60 5.99 15.54
CA MET A 303 -9.62 6.99 15.87
C MET A 303 -9.79 7.15 17.39
N ASP A 304 -9.71 6.07 18.16
CA ASP A 304 -9.82 6.11 19.62
C ASP A 304 -8.70 6.95 20.25
N LEU A 305 -7.47 6.92 19.67
CA LEU A 305 -6.36 7.79 20.09
C LEU A 305 -6.67 9.28 19.99
N VAL A 306 -7.63 9.66 19.14
CA VAL A 306 -8.08 11.05 18.96
C VAL A 306 -9.51 11.26 19.47
N GLY A 307 -10.06 10.33 20.25
CA GLY A 307 -11.40 10.44 20.84
C GLY A 307 -12.52 10.05 19.89
N GLY A 308 -12.33 8.97 19.13
CA GLY A 308 -13.37 8.22 18.42
C GLY A 308 -13.93 8.89 17.16
N ASN A 309 -13.23 9.87 16.58
CA ASN A 309 -13.72 10.61 15.42
C ASN A 309 -12.62 10.83 14.36
N GLY A 310 -12.73 10.14 13.23
CA GLY A 310 -11.78 10.25 12.11
C GLY A 310 -11.72 11.63 11.47
N ARG A 311 -12.72 12.50 11.67
CA ARG A 311 -12.71 13.90 11.18
C ARG A 311 -11.78 14.82 11.97
N LYS A 312 -11.14 14.33 13.02
CA LYS A 312 -10.16 15.09 13.80
C LYS A 312 -8.76 15.13 13.18
N PHE A 313 -8.48 14.28 12.19
CA PHE A 313 -7.22 14.33 11.47
C PHE A 313 -7.23 15.50 10.48
N ASP A 314 -6.29 16.43 10.61
CA ASP A 314 -6.14 17.58 9.71
C ASP A 314 -5.43 17.18 8.41
N ALA A 315 -4.59 16.15 8.48
CA ALA A 315 -3.80 15.62 7.39
C ALA A 315 -3.98 14.11 7.35
N ILE A 316 -4.27 13.57 6.17
CA ILE A 316 -4.57 12.15 5.99
C ILE A 316 -3.76 11.61 4.81
N GLU A 317 -3.22 10.41 5.00
CA GLU A 317 -2.69 9.59 3.93
C GLU A 317 -3.31 8.20 4.00
N LEU A 318 -4.19 7.90 3.04
CA LEU A 318 -4.74 6.58 2.83
C LEU A 318 -3.97 5.89 1.70
N TYR A 319 -3.39 4.72 1.97
CA TYR A 319 -2.76 3.85 0.97
C TYR A 319 -3.70 3.61 -0.22
N SER A 320 -3.17 3.71 -1.45
CA SER A 320 -3.97 3.90 -2.67
C SER A 320 -3.43 3.15 -3.89
N CYS A 321 -3.06 1.87 -3.71
CA CYS A 321 -2.68 1.02 -4.85
C CYS A 321 -3.82 0.84 -5.87
N PHE A 322 -5.05 0.79 -5.38
CA PHE A 322 -6.31 0.70 -6.13
C PHE A 322 -7.44 1.43 -5.39
N PRO A 323 -8.47 1.94 -6.10
CA PRO A 323 -9.61 2.68 -5.53
C PRO A 323 -10.32 2.05 -4.34
N CYS A 324 -10.59 0.75 -4.35
CA CYS A 324 -11.34 0.11 -3.27
C CYS A 324 -10.71 0.30 -1.88
N VAL A 325 -9.37 0.41 -1.78
CA VAL A 325 -8.66 0.51 -0.48
C VAL A 325 -9.00 1.80 0.28
N PRO A 326 -8.78 3.00 -0.28
CA PRO A 326 -9.18 4.25 0.38
C PRO A 326 -10.70 4.42 0.44
N LYS A 327 -11.48 3.81 -0.47
CA LYS A 327 -12.96 3.79 -0.38
C LYS A 327 -13.47 3.05 0.86
N MET A 328 -12.89 1.90 1.19
CA MET A 328 -13.20 1.18 2.44
C MET A 328 -12.72 2.00 3.64
N ALA A 329 -11.46 2.45 3.62
CA ALA A 329 -10.87 3.20 4.75
C ALA A 329 -11.65 4.47 5.11
N ARG A 330 -12.04 5.29 4.12
CA ARG A 330 -12.77 6.55 4.34
C ARG A 330 -14.13 6.30 5.00
N ARG A 331 -14.80 5.19 4.68
CA ARG A 331 -16.10 4.82 5.26
C ARG A 331 -15.94 4.42 6.72
N THR A 332 -14.94 3.60 7.05
CA THR A 332 -14.60 3.27 8.45
C THR A 332 -14.28 4.51 9.27
N LEU A 333 -13.54 5.47 8.68
CA LEU A 333 -13.18 6.74 9.33
C LEU A 333 -14.33 7.77 9.40
N GLY A 334 -15.49 7.48 8.79
CA GLY A 334 -16.63 8.40 8.73
C GLY A 334 -16.38 9.66 7.88
N LEU A 335 -15.46 9.57 6.90
CA LEU A 335 -15.06 10.67 6.03
C LEU A 335 -15.98 10.77 4.80
N GLY A 336 -16.44 12.00 4.56
CA GLY A 336 -17.37 12.32 3.47
C GLY A 336 -16.72 12.27 2.09
N ALA A 337 -17.54 12.55 1.08
CA ALA A 337 -17.09 12.63 -0.31
C ALA A 337 -16.18 13.83 -0.58
N ASP A 338 -16.00 14.76 0.36
CA ASP A 338 -15.16 15.97 0.32
C ASP A 338 -13.74 15.77 0.89
N VAL A 339 -13.45 14.57 1.42
CA VAL A 339 -12.15 14.21 2.02
C VAL A 339 -10.95 14.54 1.12
N GLN A 340 -9.89 15.08 1.70
CA GLN A 340 -8.55 15.10 1.10
C GLN A 340 -7.80 13.84 1.56
N PRO A 341 -7.77 12.77 0.76
CA PRO A 341 -7.38 11.43 1.24
C PRO A 341 -5.86 11.22 1.30
N THR A 342 -5.08 12.22 0.88
CA THR A 342 -3.63 12.11 0.74
C THR A 342 -2.95 13.45 0.99
N VAL A 343 -1.74 13.37 1.55
CA VAL A 343 -0.78 14.47 1.60
C VAL A 343 0.31 14.32 0.53
N THR A 344 0.33 13.20 -0.18
CA THR A 344 1.47 12.75 -1.01
C THR A 344 1.14 12.74 -2.49
N GLY A 345 -0.02 12.18 -2.87
CA GLY A 345 -0.47 12.10 -4.26
C GLY A 345 -0.80 10.70 -4.79
N GLY A 346 -0.68 9.66 -3.97
CA GLY A 346 -1.15 8.31 -4.30
C GLY A 346 -0.24 7.53 -5.25
N LEU A 347 -0.35 6.21 -5.20
CA LEU A 347 0.57 5.30 -5.90
C LEU A 347 0.50 5.43 -7.44
N THR A 348 -0.62 5.88 -8.00
CA THR A 348 -0.72 6.13 -9.45
C THR A 348 0.08 7.36 -9.87
N PHE A 349 -0.06 8.49 -9.16
CA PHE A 349 0.40 9.79 -9.66
C PHE A 349 1.70 10.28 -9.01
N PHE A 350 1.85 10.11 -7.69
CA PHE A 350 3.15 10.31 -7.05
C PHE A 350 4.19 9.36 -7.62
N GLY A 351 3.75 8.21 -8.12
CA GLY A 351 4.59 7.07 -8.43
C GLY A 351 4.50 6.04 -7.32
N ALA A 352 4.65 4.77 -7.67
CA ALA A 352 4.61 3.66 -6.74
C ALA A 352 6.00 3.04 -6.66
N PRO A 353 6.93 3.55 -5.83
CA PRO A 353 8.15 2.83 -5.53
C PRO A 353 7.84 1.63 -4.61
N LEU A 354 6.98 0.74 -5.11
CA LEU A 354 6.54 -0.53 -4.57
C LEU A 354 6.30 -0.48 -3.05
N ASN A 355 7.13 -1.16 -2.25
CA ASN A 355 6.95 -1.20 -0.80
C ASN A 355 7.23 0.15 -0.11
N THR A 356 8.05 1.02 -0.72
CA THR A 356 8.51 2.26 -0.08
C THR A 356 7.60 3.48 -0.30
N TYR A 357 6.44 3.32 -0.96
CA TYR A 357 5.49 4.44 -1.11
C TYR A 357 5.19 5.14 0.22
N MET A 358 4.90 4.36 1.28
CA MET A 358 4.56 4.96 2.58
C MET A 358 5.74 5.63 3.29
N THR A 359 6.99 5.39 2.88
CA THR A 359 8.16 6.15 3.36
C THR A 359 8.08 7.59 2.85
N HIS A 360 7.81 7.77 1.56
CA HIS A 360 7.56 9.09 0.97
C HIS A 360 6.32 9.75 1.56
N ALA A 361 5.30 8.95 1.84
CA ALA A 361 4.07 9.46 2.41
C ALA A 361 4.24 9.97 3.84
N ALA A 362 5.08 9.30 4.64
CA ALA A 362 5.51 9.81 5.94
C ALA A 362 6.34 11.10 5.82
N CYS A 363 7.20 11.24 4.81
CA CYS A 363 7.93 12.49 4.54
C CYS A 363 6.98 13.67 4.24
N ALA A 364 5.96 13.43 3.40
CA ALA A 364 4.95 14.43 3.08
C ALA A 364 4.07 14.78 4.30
N MET A 365 3.72 13.79 5.13
CA MET A 365 2.99 14.01 6.37
C MET A 365 3.77 14.88 7.35
N VAL A 366 5.07 14.61 7.54
CA VAL A 366 5.94 15.43 8.40
C VAL A 366 5.95 16.88 7.93
N ARG A 367 6.11 17.13 6.64
CA ARG A 367 6.01 18.49 6.07
C ARG A 367 4.66 19.13 6.38
N ARG A 368 3.55 18.41 6.14
CA ARG A 368 2.21 18.93 6.38
C ARG A 368 1.95 19.29 7.85
N VAL A 369 2.49 18.50 8.79
CA VAL A 369 2.42 18.78 10.24
C VAL A 369 3.26 20.00 10.60
N ARG A 370 4.49 20.10 10.10
CA ARG A 370 5.36 21.28 10.29
C ARG A 370 4.67 22.55 9.79
N ASP A 371 4.04 22.49 8.62
CA ASP A 371 3.28 23.59 7.98
C ASP A 371 1.96 23.95 8.69
N GLY A 372 1.57 23.22 9.73
CA GLY A 372 0.48 23.63 10.63
C GLY A 372 -0.66 22.63 10.83
N ALA A 373 -0.65 21.45 10.19
CA ALA A 373 -1.54 20.37 10.59
C ALA A 373 -1.22 19.93 12.03
N LYS A 374 -2.24 19.72 12.86
CA LYS A 374 -2.04 19.35 14.27
C LYS A 374 -1.95 17.84 14.42
N LEU A 375 -2.82 17.11 13.73
CA LEU A 375 -2.90 15.65 13.74
C LEU A 375 -2.84 15.08 12.32
N GLY A 376 -1.93 14.13 12.14
CA GLY A 376 -1.74 13.39 10.89
C GLY A 376 -2.10 11.92 11.05
N LEU A 377 -2.82 11.34 10.09
CA LEU A 377 -3.06 9.90 9.98
C LEU A 377 -2.29 9.33 8.79
N LEU A 378 -1.40 8.37 9.06
CA LEU A 378 -0.75 7.53 8.05
C LEU A 378 -1.37 6.13 8.11
N TYR A 379 -2.06 5.71 7.05
CA TYR A 379 -2.58 4.35 6.92
C TYR A 379 -1.88 3.62 5.78
N GLY A 380 -1.10 2.58 6.12
CA GLY A 380 -0.39 1.71 5.19
C GLY A 380 -1.08 0.36 5.02
N GLN A 381 -1.00 -0.20 3.81
CA GLN A 381 -1.57 -1.50 3.48
C GLN A 381 -0.59 -2.34 2.64
N GLY A 382 -0.49 -3.65 2.91
CA GLY A 382 0.31 -4.60 2.13
C GLY A 382 -0.43 -5.87 1.76
N GLY A 383 -0.02 -6.51 0.65
CA GLY A 383 -0.69 -7.70 0.10
C GLY A 383 -1.98 -7.36 -0.64
N PHE A 384 -3.02 -8.19 -0.50
CA PHE A 384 -4.37 -8.01 -1.06
C PHE A 384 -5.33 -7.61 0.05
N VAL A 385 -5.23 -6.36 0.53
CA VAL A 385 -5.91 -5.93 1.77
C VAL A 385 -5.56 -6.89 2.92
N THR A 386 -4.28 -7.30 2.98
CA THR A 386 -3.81 -8.37 3.85
C THR A 386 -3.25 -7.82 5.14
N LYS A 387 -2.30 -6.89 5.06
CA LYS A 387 -1.57 -6.36 6.22
C LYS A 387 -1.88 -4.90 6.39
N HIS A 388 -2.16 -4.49 7.61
CA HIS A 388 -2.61 -3.15 7.93
C HIS A 388 -1.77 -2.57 9.05
N HIS A 389 -1.28 -1.35 8.86
CA HIS A 389 -0.62 -0.60 9.92
C HIS A 389 -1.00 0.88 9.80
N ALA A 390 -1.54 1.44 10.86
CA ALA A 390 -1.82 2.87 10.95
C ALA A 390 -0.95 3.52 12.02
N LEU A 391 -0.56 4.77 11.79
CA LEU A 391 0.19 5.59 12.75
C LEU A 391 -0.40 6.99 12.79
N VAL A 392 -0.66 7.47 14.01
CA VAL A 392 -1.03 8.85 14.28
C VAL A 392 0.23 9.63 14.63
N VAL A 393 0.41 10.78 13.98
CA VAL A 393 1.49 11.74 14.29
C VAL A 393 0.89 13.09 14.68
N SER A 394 1.64 13.86 15.47
CA SER A 394 1.18 15.13 16.00
C SER A 394 2.26 16.20 15.99
N LYS A 395 1.83 17.46 15.89
CA LYS A 395 2.69 18.63 16.12
C LYS A 395 3.03 18.83 17.60
N THR A 396 2.18 18.37 18.50
CA THR A 396 2.36 18.56 19.94
C THR A 396 2.88 17.29 20.61
N PRO A 397 3.73 17.41 21.64
CA PRO A 397 4.22 16.26 22.41
C PRO A 397 3.09 15.39 22.95
N PRO A 398 3.29 14.07 23.06
CA PRO A 398 2.30 13.17 23.65
C PRO A 398 2.13 13.45 25.14
N ARG A 399 0.92 13.23 25.66
CA ARG A 399 0.62 13.34 27.10
C ARG A 399 0.91 12.05 27.86
N GLU A 400 0.93 10.94 27.16
CA GLU A 400 1.06 9.59 27.69
C GLU A 400 2.27 8.89 27.04
N ALA A 401 2.77 7.84 27.68
CA ALA A 401 3.85 7.04 27.11
C ALA A 401 3.35 6.30 25.86
N LEU A 402 4.23 6.12 24.87
CA LEU A 402 3.89 5.39 23.66
C LEU A 402 3.54 3.94 24.00
N ALA A 403 2.32 3.52 23.66
CA ALA A 403 1.85 2.17 23.87
C ALA A 403 2.75 1.15 23.15
N GLN A 404 3.06 0.05 23.83
CA GLN A 404 3.93 -0.99 23.28
C GLN A 404 3.13 -2.10 22.57
N GLU A 405 1.91 -2.38 23.03
CA GLU A 405 0.99 -3.27 22.34
C GLU A 405 0.27 -2.50 21.22
N THR A 406 0.29 -3.06 20.02
CA THR A 406 -0.25 -2.41 18.81
C THR A 406 -1.16 -3.36 18.02
N SER A 407 -1.15 -4.65 18.34
CA SER A 407 -1.98 -5.64 17.67
C SER A 407 -3.44 -5.47 18.09
N VAL A 408 -4.28 -5.24 17.10
CA VAL A 408 -5.74 -5.29 17.24
C VAL A 408 -6.32 -6.53 16.56
N GLN A 409 -5.48 -7.57 16.38
CA GLN A 409 -5.86 -8.81 15.71
C GLN A 409 -7.07 -9.47 16.39
N ALA A 410 -7.12 -9.49 17.72
CA ALA A 410 -8.23 -10.07 18.45
C ALA A 410 -9.56 -9.34 18.18
N GLU A 411 -9.55 -8.03 17.97
CA GLU A 411 -10.75 -7.29 17.54
C GLU A 411 -11.13 -7.63 16.11
N ALA A 412 -10.16 -7.73 15.20
CA ALA A 412 -10.43 -8.15 13.83
C ALA A 412 -11.02 -9.57 13.78
N ASP A 413 -10.46 -10.51 14.53
CA ASP A 413 -10.88 -11.91 14.55
C ASP A 413 -12.29 -12.09 15.14
N ARG A 414 -12.69 -11.26 16.11
CA ARG A 414 -14.05 -11.27 16.67
C ARG A 414 -15.14 -10.94 15.65
N ASN A 415 -14.79 -10.18 14.60
CA ASN A 415 -15.74 -9.77 13.57
C ASN A 415 -15.75 -10.74 12.37
N LYS A 416 -14.87 -11.75 12.34
CA LYS A 416 -14.83 -12.74 11.25
C LYS A 416 -16.05 -13.65 11.28
N HIS A 417 -16.67 -13.84 10.12
CA HIS A 417 -17.68 -14.87 9.91
C HIS A 417 -17.04 -16.20 9.50
N ALA A 418 -17.88 -17.22 9.30
CA ALA A 418 -17.42 -18.52 8.81
C ALA A 418 -16.74 -18.34 7.44
N VAL A 419 -15.49 -18.80 7.35
CA VAL A 419 -14.75 -18.83 6.09
C VAL A 419 -15.29 -19.99 5.26
N PRO A 420 -15.77 -19.75 4.04
CA PRO A 420 -16.26 -20.85 3.23
C PRO A 420 -15.15 -21.78 2.75
N GLU A 421 -15.45 -23.08 2.70
CA GLU A 421 -14.55 -24.06 2.12
C GLU A 421 -14.30 -23.74 0.64
N PHE A 422 -13.04 -23.77 0.20
CA PHE A 422 -12.70 -23.57 -1.19
C PHE A 422 -12.60 -24.90 -1.94
N VAL A 423 -13.25 -25.00 -3.10
CA VAL A 423 -13.20 -26.17 -3.98
C VAL A 423 -12.68 -25.81 -5.37
N THR A 424 -11.80 -26.66 -5.91
CA THR A 424 -11.25 -26.51 -7.26
C THR A 424 -12.19 -27.04 -8.33
N GLU A 425 -13.01 -28.03 -7.99
CA GLU A 425 -13.98 -28.64 -8.88
C GLU A 425 -15.40 -28.35 -8.34
N ALA A 426 -16.25 -27.82 -9.19
CA ALA A 426 -17.64 -27.52 -8.86
C ALA A 426 -18.51 -27.67 -10.11
N THR A 427 -19.74 -28.15 -9.92
CA THR A 427 -20.77 -28.24 -10.98
C THR A 427 -22.14 -27.86 -10.41
N GLY A 428 -23.09 -27.56 -11.29
CA GLY A 428 -24.45 -27.18 -10.89
C GLY A 428 -24.58 -25.68 -10.70
N LYS A 429 -25.45 -25.21 -9.80
CA LYS A 429 -25.73 -23.77 -9.66
C LYS A 429 -24.67 -23.05 -8.80
N GLY A 430 -24.28 -21.87 -9.26
CA GLY A 430 -23.37 -20.96 -8.56
C GLY A 430 -23.93 -19.53 -8.50
N LYS A 431 -23.76 -18.89 -7.35
CA LYS A 431 -24.12 -17.48 -7.12
C LYS A 431 -22.87 -16.61 -7.13
N VAL A 432 -22.87 -15.52 -7.90
CA VAL A 432 -21.75 -14.58 -7.96
C VAL A 432 -21.53 -13.91 -6.61
N GLU A 433 -20.34 -14.10 -6.03
CA GLU A 433 -19.84 -13.37 -4.86
C GLU A 433 -19.06 -12.13 -5.28
N SER A 434 -18.25 -12.26 -6.32
CA SER A 434 -17.49 -11.18 -6.93
C SER A 434 -16.98 -11.58 -8.32
N PHE A 435 -16.41 -10.67 -9.10
CA PHE A 435 -15.88 -10.97 -10.42
C PHE A 435 -14.81 -9.97 -10.87
N THR A 436 -14.14 -10.31 -11.97
CA THR A 436 -13.31 -9.40 -12.77
C THR A 436 -13.27 -9.89 -14.22
N VAL A 437 -12.87 -9.01 -15.14
CA VAL A 437 -12.60 -9.37 -16.54
C VAL A 437 -11.19 -8.93 -16.86
N LEU A 438 -10.37 -9.85 -17.37
CA LEU A 438 -8.97 -9.60 -17.69
C LEU A 438 -8.83 -9.15 -19.14
N TYR A 439 -7.98 -8.16 -19.38
CA TYR A 439 -7.78 -7.58 -20.71
C TYR A 439 -6.34 -7.71 -21.17
N GLY A 440 -6.18 -8.04 -22.45
CA GLY A 440 -4.91 -8.02 -23.15
C GLY A 440 -4.38 -6.60 -23.33
N ARG A 441 -3.13 -6.47 -23.79
CA ARG A 441 -2.56 -5.15 -24.09
C ARG A 441 -3.28 -4.42 -25.22
N GLY A 442 -3.95 -5.15 -26.11
CA GLY A 442 -4.76 -4.61 -27.20
C GLY A 442 -6.13 -4.09 -26.76
N GLY A 443 -6.53 -4.34 -25.50
CA GLY A 443 -7.86 -4.00 -24.99
C GLY A 443 -8.93 -5.06 -25.26
N ASP A 444 -8.56 -6.17 -25.89
CA ASP A 444 -9.37 -7.38 -26.04
C ASP A 444 -9.56 -8.10 -24.69
N VAL A 445 -10.73 -8.71 -24.52
CA VAL A 445 -11.02 -9.56 -23.35
C VAL A 445 -10.24 -10.86 -23.49
N GLU A 446 -9.39 -11.18 -22.50
CA GLU A 446 -8.74 -12.49 -22.42
C GLU A 446 -9.75 -13.52 -21.90
N HIS A 447 -10.35 -13.25 -20.75
CA HIS A 447 -11.45 -14.01 -20.14
C HIS A 447 -12.02 -13.27 -18.94
N GLY A 448 -13.25 -13.63 -18.54
CA GLY A 448 -13.80 -13.27 -17.24
C GLY A 448 -13.41 -14.28 -16.17
N VAL A 449 -13.35 -13.83 -14.91
CA VAL A 449 -13.20 -14.69 -13.74
C VAL A 449 -14.26 -14.31 -12.71
N VAL A 450 -15.08 -15.28 -12.33
CA VAL A 450 -16.10 -15.12 -11.29
C VAL A 450 -15.72 -15.90 -10.05
N MET A 451 -15.92 -15.29 -8.90
CA MET A 451 -15.93 -15.93 -7.60
C MET A 451 -17.36 -16.30 -7.26
N LEU A 452 -17.57 -17.57 -6.91
CA LEU A 452 -18.91 -18.15 -6.78
C LEU A 452 -19.11 -18.79 -5.42
N ARG A 453 -20.34 -18.70 -4.90
CA ARG A 453 -20.88 -19.54 -3.83
C ARG A 453 -21.70 -20.66 -4.47
N THR A 454 -21.35 -21.91 -4.22
CA THR A 454 -22.13 -23.08 -4.65
C THR A 454 -23.40 -23.23 -3.82
N THR A 455 -24.29 -24.14 -4.20
CA THR A 455 -25.54 -24.44 -3.46
C THR A 455 -25.31 -24.97 -2.04
N ASP A 456 -24.16 -25.60 -1.79
CA ASP A 456 -23.70 -26.05 -0.47
C ASP A 456 -22.77 -25.03 0.21
N ASP A 457 -22.79 -23.78 -0.23
CA ASP A 457 -22.09 -22.65 0.37
C ASP A 457 -20.55 -22.82 0.42
N ARG A 458 -19.98 -23.55 -0.54
CA ARG A 458 -18.53 -23.60 -0.82
C ARG A 458 -18.15 -22.51 -1.82
N ARG A 459 -16.89 -22.08 -1.79
CA ARG A 459 -16.34 -21.05 -2.69
C ARG A 459 -15.55 -21.71 -3.81
N THR A 460 -15.72 -21.23 -5.03
CA THR A 460 -14.89 -21.61 -6.17
C THR A 460 -14.60 -20.40 -7.05
N LEU A 461 -13.67 -20.57 -7.99
CA LEU A 461 -13.43 -19.64 -9.09
C LEU A 461 -13.82 -20.32 -10.39
N ALA A 462 -14.43 -19.58 -11.31
CA ALA A 462 -14.74 -20.08 -12.64
C ALA A 462 -14.36 -19.07 -13.73
N ARG A 463 -14.00 -19.59 -14.89
CA ARG A 463 -13.71 -18.84 -16.11
C ARG A 463 -15.01 -18.48 -16.83
N ILE A 464 -15.01 -17.34 -17.49
CA ILE A 464 -15.96 -17.00 -18.55
C ILE A 464 -15.15 -16.82 -19.83
N PRO A 465 -15.30 -17.69 -20.83
CA PRO A 465 -14.59 -17.55 -22.10
C PRO A 465 -14.84 -16.20 -22.76
N ALA A 466 -13.84 -15.64 -23.44
CA ALA A 466 -14.01 -14.40 -24.20
C ALA A 466 -15.11 -14.49 -25.29
N SER A 467 -15.44 -15.71 -25.74
CA SER A 467 -16.50 -15.97 -26.71
C SER A 467 -17.91 -15.95 -26.12
N ASP A 468 -18.07 -15.97 -24.79
CA ASP A 468 -19.38 -15.91 -24.13
C ASP A 468 -19.83 -14.46 -23.91
N SER A 469 -20.22 -13.80 -25.00
CA SER A 469 -20.64 -12.39 -24.97
C SER A 469 -21.85 -12.15 -24.07
N ALA A 470 -22.80 -13.09 -23.99
CA ALA A 470 -24.00 -12.92 -23.17
C ALA A 470 -23.65 -12.86 -21.67
N THR A 471 -22.79 -13.76 -21.20
CA THR A 471 -22.35 -13.74 -19.80
C THR A 471 -21.48 -12.51 -19.51
N LEU A 472 -20.61 -12.11 -20.45
CA LEU A 472 -19.78 -10.91 -20.29
C LEU A 472 -20.60 -9.61 -20.25
N GLU A 473 -21.60 -9.46 -21.13
CA GLU A 473 -22.52 -8.32 -21.12
C GLU A 473 -23.29 -8.22 -19.81
N HIS A 474 -23.74 -9.36 -19.26
CA HIS A 474 -24.39 -9.41 -17.95
C HIS A 474 -23.48 -8.94 -16.82
N LEU A 475 -22.19 -9.31 -16.85
CA LEU A 475 -21.24 -8.89 -15.83
C LEU A 475 -20.83 -7.42 -15.94
N LEU A 476 -20.74 -6.89 -17.16
CA LEU A 476 -20.23 -5.55 -17.45
C LEU A 476 -21.33 -4.48 -17.49
N ASP A 477 -22.56 -4.84 -17.14
CA ASP A 477 -23.68 -3.90 -17.02
C ASP A 477 -23.36 -2.79 -16.00
N MET A 478 -23.31 -1.56 -16.48
CA MET A 478 -22.94 -0.40 -15.65
C MET A 478 -24.07 0.09 -14.75
N GLU A 479 -25.32 -0.32 -15.02
CA GLU A 479 -26.51 0.10 -14.25
C GLU A 479 -26.92 -0.93 -13.20
N ARG A 480 -26.34 -2.13 -13.21
CA ARG A 480 -26.73 -3.21 -12.32
C ARG A 480 -25.53 -4.05 -11.91
N THR A 481 -25.36 -4.25 -10.61
CA THR A 481 -24.34 -5.18 -10.11
C THR A 481 -24.67 -6.62 -10.50
N PRO A 482 -23.69 -7.41 -11.00
CA PRO A 482 -23.89 -8.84 -11.20
C PRO A 482 -23.69 -9.66 -9.92
N VAL A 483 -23.17 -9.07 -8.84
CA VAL A 483 -23.04 -9.75 -7.54
C VAL A 483 -24.43 -10.21 -7.07
N GLY A 484 -24.52 -11.48 -6.69
CA GLY A 484 -25.78 -12.16 -6.35
C GLY A 484 -26.48 -12.87 -7.52
N SER A 485 -26.02 -12.70 -8.76
CA SER A 485 -26.58 -13.39 -9.92
C SER A 485 -26.39 -14.90 -9.82
N LEU A 486 -27.36 -15.67 -10.29
CA LEU A 486 -27.30 -17.13 -10.39
C LEU A 486 -26.88 -17.55 -11.80
N GLY A 487 -26.20 -18.68 -11.89
CA GLY A 487 -25.80 -19.29 -13.15
C GLY A 487 -25.37 -20.74 -12.98
N ASP A 488 -25.01 -21.37 -14.08
CA ASP A 488 -24.56 -22.76 -14.12
C ASP A 488 -23.03 -22.84 -14.16
N ILE A 489 -22.47 -23.72 -13.34
CA ILE A 489 -21.07 -24.13 -13.31
C ILE A 489 -20.96 -25.47 -14.02
N ALA A 490 -20.05 -25.57 -14.98
CA ALA A 490 -19.67 -26.83 -15.60
C ALA A 490 -18.14 -26.93 -15.69
N MET A 491 -17.59 -28.14 -15.57
CA MET A 491 -16.16 -28.36 -15.77
C MET A 491 -15.86 -28.37 -17.28
N ALA A 492 -14.94 -27.52 -17.71
CA ALA A 492 -14.44 -27.54 -19.08
C ALA A 492 -13.46 -28.72 -19.29
N ALA A 493 -13.14 -29.00 -20.56
CA ALA A 493 -12.27 -30.12 -20.93
C ALA A 493 -10.83 -29.99 -20.39
N ASP A 494 -10.39 -28.77 -20.10
CA ASP A 494 -9.09 -28.47 -19.48
C ASP A 494 -9.12 -28.57 -17.95
N GLY A 495 -10.25 -28.96 -17.34
CA GLY A 495 -10.39 -29.11 -15.90
C GLY A 495 -10.66 -27.80 -15.15
N VAL A 496 -10.89 -26.69 -15.87
CA VAL A 496 -11.23 -25.40 -15.28
C VAL A 496 -12.76 -25.28 -15.18
N PRO A 497 -13.34 -24.87 -14.03
CA PRO A 497 -14.76 -24.54 -13.96
C PRO A 497 -15.10 -23.37 -14.87
N GLU A 498 -16.18 -23.47 -15.64
CA GLU A 498 -16.77 -22.38 -16.41
C GLU A 498 -18.14 -22.01 -15.85
N TRP A 499 -18.45 -20.72 -15.83
CA TRP A 499 -19.75 -20.21 -15.37
C TRP A 499 -20.49 -19.49 -16.49
N ARG A 500 -21.79 -19.74 -16.58
CA ARG A 500 -22.70 -19.06 -17.52
C ARG A 500 -23.90 -18.53 -16.76
N VAL A 501 -24.30 -17.30 -17.08
CA VAL A 501 -25.49 -16.69 -16.48
C VAL A 501 -26.74 -17.52 -16.84
N ALA A 502 -27.67 -17.64 -15.89
CA ALA A 502 -28.93 -18.39 -16.04
C ALA A 502 -29.93 -17.74 -17.00
#